data_AF-A0A1A8LVK4-F1
#
_entry.id   AF-A0A1A8LVK4-F1
#
_cell.length_a   1.000
_cell.length_b   1.000
_cell.length_c   1.000
_cell.angle_alpha   90.00
_cell.angle_beta   90.00
_cell.angle_gamma   90.00
#
_symmetry.space_group_name_H-M   'P 1'
#
loop_
_entity.id
_entity.type
_entity.pdbx_description
1 polymer ?
#
loop_
_entity_poly.entity_id
_entity_poly.type
_entity_poly.pdbx_seq_one_letter_code
_entity_poly.pdbx_strand_id
1 'polypeptide(L)'
;ENGHLNLRNFEKYLEKLSEFDREHFSEVFVDLKWFESKVGNKYLNECAGLVAEEEAAAKGSKKSEDADLRLAALVSSGKKAGEGKEALGDDEEEEDDLFETEFRQYKRTYYMTKMGVDVVSDEFLAVQARCYVEGIQWILHYYYHGVQSWSWYYPYHYAPFLSDIKNISGLKLTFDLGKPFMPFQQLLAVLPAASKALLPECYRDLMTSTNSPIIEYYPLDFKTDLNGKQQEWEAVVLIPFIDERCLLSAMEPFNHK
;
A
#
# COMPACT_ATOMS: atom_id res chain seq x y z
N GLU A 1 14.32 -17.05 17.03
CA GLU A 1 15.06 -17.62 18.17
C GLU A 1 15.45 -16.48 19.11
N ASN A 2 14.96 -16.47 20.35
CA ASN A 2 15.17 -15.39 21.34
C ASN A 2 14.94 -13.98 20.75
N GLY A 3 13.75 -13.70 20.22
CA GLY A 3 13.44 -12.38 19.65
C GLY A 3 14.14 -12.04 18.32
N HIS A 4 14.98 -12.90 17.75
CA HIS A 4 15.54 -12.73 16.40
C HIS A 4 14.82 -13.61 15.37
N LEU A 5 14.45 -13.04 14.22
CA LEU A 5 13.92 -13.79 13.09
C LEU A 5 15.01 -14.64 12.45
N ASN A 6 14.69 -15.91 12.20
CA ASN A 6 15.48 -16.73 11.30
C ASN A 6 14.98 -16.47 9.87
N LEU A 7 15.61 -15.52 9.18
CA LEU A 7 15.13 -15.04 7.87
C LEU A 7 15.03 -16.12 6.80
N ARG A 8 15.91 -17.13 6.83
CA ARG A 8 15.85 -18.28 5.90
C ARG A 8 14.61 -19.13 6.12
N ASN A 9 14.25 -19.38 7.38
CA ASN A 9 13.04 -20.14 7.70
C ASN A 9 11.80 -19.30 7.48
N PHE A 10 11.89 -17.99 7.77
CA PHE A 10 10.79 -17.06 7.59
C PHE A 10 10.44 -16.85 6.11
N GLU A 11 11.44 -16.79 5.23
CA GLU A 11 11.24 -16.76 3.78
C GLU A 11 10.44 -17.97 3.29
N LYS A 12 10.87 -19.19 3.65
CA LYS A 12 10.14 -20.42 3.31
C LYS A 12 8.71 -20.44 3.85
N TYR A 13 8.51 -19.86 5.03
CA TYR A 13 7.19 -19.74 5.62
C TYR A 13 6.29 -18.77 4.83
N LEU A 14 6.83 -17.61 4.43
CA LEU A 14 6.11 -16.64 3.61
C LEU A 14 5.84 -17.16 2.20
N GLU A 15 6.79 -17.90 1.59
CA GLU A 15 6.58 -18.59 0.33
C GLU A 15 5.38 -19.53 0.42
N LYS A 16 5.28 -20.33 1.48
CA LYS A 16 4.13 -21.22 1.68
C LYS A 16 2.84 -20.44 1.96
N LEU A 17 2.89 -19.39 2.77
CA LEU A 17 1.73 -18.55 3.04
C LEU A 17 1.26 -17.76 1.81
N SER A 18 2.12 -17.49 0.84
CA SER A 18 1.75 -16.77 -0.38
C SER A 18 0.72 -17.52 -1.23
N GLU A 19 0.50 -18.81 -0.97
CA GLU A 19 -0.62 -19.57 -1.54
C GLU A 19 -1.98 -18.95 -1.17
N PHE A 20 -2.11 -18.37 0.02
CA PHE A 20 -3.34 -17.68 0.43
C PHE A 20 -3.63 -16.44 -0.42
N ASP A 21 -2.61 -15.74 -0.93
CA ASP A 21 -2.84 -14.62 -1.86
C ASP A 21 -3.51 -15.12 -3.14
N ARG A 22 -3.09 -16.30 -3.61
CA ARG A 22 -3.60 -16.92 -4.84
C ARG A 22 -5.01 -17.47 -4.63
N GLU A 23 -5.25 -18.13 -3.51
CA GLU A 23 -6.58 -18.61 -3.13
C GLU A 23 -7.56 -17.44 -3.02
N HIS A 24 -7.17 -16.37 -2.31
CA HIS A 24 -8.00 -15.18 -2.17
C HIS A 24 -8.26 -14.50 -3.52
N PHE A 25 -7.24 -14.38 -4.37
CA PHE A 25 -7.42 -13.85 -5.72
C PHE A 25 -8.34 -14.74 -6.56
N SER A 26 -8.23 -16.07 -6.45
CA SER A 26 -9.11 -17.00 -7.17
C SER A 26 -10.57 -16.80 -6.79
N GLU A 27 -10.90 -16.60 -5.51
CA GLU A 27 -12.27 -16.32 -5.08
C GLU A 27 -12.79 -15.01 -5.70
N VAL A 28 -12.00 -13.94 -5.61
CA VAL A 28 -12.34 -12.63 -6.18
C VAL A 28 -12.47 -12.68 -7.71
N PHE A 29 -11.59 -13.43 -8.37
CA PHE A 29 -11.56 -13.59 -9.82
C PHE A 29 -12.74 -14.40 -10.34
N VAL A 30 -13.14 -15.46 -9.63
CA VAL A 30 -14.35 -16.22 -9.95
C VAL A 30 -15.57 -15.32 -9.86
N ASP A 31 -15.67 -14.48 -8.82
CA ASP A 31 -16.76 -13.51 -8.69
C ASP A 31 -16.76 -12.49 -9.83
N LEU A 32 -15.59 -11.90 -10.17
CA LEU A 32 -15.44 -10.97 -11.29
C LEU A 32 -15.90 -11.59 -12.63
N LYS A 33 -15.41 -12.78 -12.97
CA LYS A 33 -15.82 -13.51 -14.18
C LYS A 33 -17.31 -13.87 -14.17
N TRP A 34 -17.85 -14.21 -13.01
CA TRP A 34 -19.27 -14.48 -12.85
C TRP A 34 -20.10 -13.20 -13.12
N PHE A 35 -19.66 -12.05 -12.63
CA PHE A 35 -20.29 -10.76 -12.92
C PHE A 35 -20.20 -10.41 -14.42
N GLU A 36 -19.03 -10.59 -15.04
CA GLU A 36 -18.86 -10.39 -16.49
C GLU A 36 -19.82 -11.26 -17.32
N SER A 37 -19.96 -12.53 -16.95
CA SER A 37 -20.85 -13.49 -17.61
C SER A 37 -22.32 -13.12 -17.44
N LYS A 38 -22.71 -12.59 -16.27
CA LYS A 38 -24.11 -12.26 -15.96
C LYS A 38 -24.57 -10.91 -16.50
N VAL A 39 -23.69 -9.93 -16.60
CA VAL A 39 -24.07 -8.58 -17.00
C VAL A 39 -23.50 -8.16 -18.36
N GLY A 40 -22.75 -9.06 -19.00
CA GLY A 40 -22.04 -8.81 -20.24
C GLY A 40 -20.85 -7.88 -20.03
N ASN A 41 -19.98 -7.81 -21.04
CA ASN A 41 -18.71 -7.08 -21.04
C ASN A 41 -18.84 -5.53 -20.87
N LYS A 42 -20.05 -5.04 -20.59
CA LYS A 42 -20.37 -3.63 -20.39
C LYS A 42 -19.97 -3.14 -18.98
N TYR A 43 -19.96 -4.03 -17.99
CA TYR A 43 -19.70 -3.66 -16.60
C TYR A 43 -18.23 -3.33 -16.30
N LEU A 44 -17.24 -3.94 -16.95
CA LEU A 44 -15.84 -3.52 -16.73
C LEU A 44 -15.54 -2.15 -17.32
N ASN A 45 -16.08 -1.84 -18.50
CA ASN A 45 -15.92 -0.51 -19.09
C ASN A 45 -16.71 0.56 -18.33
N GLU A 46 -17.87 0.22 -17.78
CA GLU A 46 -18.65 1.14 -16.94
C GLU A 46 -18.04 1.30 -15.54
N CYS A 47 -17.56 0.24 -14.87
CA CYS A 47 -16.88 0.36 -13.57
C CYS A 47 -15.50 1.03 -13.70
N ALA A 48 -14.70 0.68 -14.71
CA ALA A 48 -13.44 1.37 -14.98
C ALA A 48 -13.69 2.81 -15.46
N GLY A 49 -14.78 3.05 -16.21
CA GLY A 49 -15.22 4.37 -16.63
C GLY A 49 -15.69 5.25 -15.47
N LEU A 50 -16.43 4.69 -14.51
CA LEU A 50 -16.89 5.39 -13.30
C LEU A 50 -15.72 5.71 -12.35
N VAL A 51 -14.76 4.78 -12.21
CA VAL A 51 -13.52 5.02 -11.46
C VAL A 51 -12.65 6.07 -12.16
N ALA A 52 -12.55 6.03 -13.49
CA ALA A 52 -11.83 7.04 -14.27
C ALA A 52 -12.54 8.41 -14.28
N GLU A 53 -13.88 8.45 -14.25
CA GLU A 53 -14.66 9.69 -14.14
C GLU A 53 -14.56 10.32 -12.74
N GLU A 54 -14.55 9.52 -11.66
CA GLU A 54 -14.24 10.01 -10.31
C GLU A 54 -12.81 10.57 -10.20
N GLU A 55 -11.84 9.92 -10.85
CA GLU A 55 -10.46 10.39 -10.91
C GLU A 55 -10.27 11.63 -11.80
N ALA A 56 -11.01 11.73 -12.92
CA ALA A 56 -10.99 12.89 -13.82
C ALA A 56 -11.71 14.10 -13.20
N ALA A 57 -12.78 13.89 -12.44
CA ALA A 57 -13.47 14.94 -11.69
C ALA A 57 -12.58 15.53 -10.55
N ALA A 58 -11.66 14.74 -10.01
CA ALA A 58 -10.69 15.18 -9.01
C ALA A 58 -9.47 15.92 -9.58
N LYS A 59 -9.14 15.74 -10.87
CA LYS A 59 -8.00 16.38 -11.54
C LYS A 59 -8.45 17.45 -12.53
N GLY A 60 -8.85 18.59 -12.00
CA GLY A 60 -9.04 19.81 -12.79
C GLY A 60 -7.74 20.26 -13.48
N SER A 61 -7.69 20.08 -14.81
CA SER A 61 -6.84 20.77 -15.80
C SER A 61 -5.31 20.58 -15.74
N LYS A 62 -4.80 19.67 -16.60
CA LYS A 62 -3.68 19.93 -17.51
C LYS A 62 -3.66 18.89 -18.63
N LYS A 63 -3.82 19.35 -19.87
CA LYS A 63 -3.71 18.56 -21.12
C LYS A 63 -2.29 18.00 -21.29
N SER A 64 -2.20 16.72 -21.64
CA SER A 64 -1.13 16.15 -22.46
C SER A 64 -1.71 14.96 -23.23
N GLU A 65 -1.76 15.09 -24.55
CA GLU A 65 -2.15 14.06 -25.50
C GLU A 65 -0.99 13.05 -25.63
N ASP A 66 -1.26 11.76 -25.36
CA ASP A 66 -0.69 10.54 -25.99
C ASP A 66 -0.78 9.36 -25.01
N ALA A 67 -1.83 8.54 -25.15
CA ALA A 67 -1.85 7.13 -24.74
C ALA A 67 -3.15 6.42 -25.18
N ASP A 68 -3.64 6.72 -26.39
CA ASP A 68 -4.62 5.84 -27.05
C ASP A 68 -3.85 4.92 -27.99
N LEU A 69 -3.86 3.61 -27.70
CA LEU A 69 -3.71 2.45 -28.61
C LEU A 69 -2.96 1.30 -27.89
N ARG A 70 -3.69 0.21 -27.60
CA ARG A 70 -3.34 -1.21 -27.92
C ARG A 70 -4.06 -2.27 -27.03
N LEU A 71 -5.38 -2.17 -26.84
CA LEU A 71 -6.18 -3.31 -26.32
C LEU A 71 -7.04 -3.98 -27.40
N ALA A 72 -7.19 -3.37 -28.58
CA ALA A 72 -8.05 -3.88 -29.65
C ALA A 72 -7.39 -4.92 -30.59
N ALA A 73 -6.09 -5.17 -30.47
CA ALA A 73 -5.35 -5.95 -31.48
C ALA A 73 -5.40 -7.48 -31.29
N LEU A 74 -5.76 -7.99 -30.11
CA LEU A 74 -5.74 -9.42 -29.80
C LEU A 74 -7.06 -10.16 -30.15
N VAL A 75 -8.14 -9.42 -30.42
CA VAL A 75 -9.49 -10.01 -30.61
C VAL A 75 -9.79 -10.35 -32.10
N SER A 76 -8.91 -9.99 -33.04
CA SER A 76 -9.23 -10.07 -34.49
C SER A 76 -8.79 -11.35 -35.21
N SER A 77 -8.05 -12.27 -34.61
CA SER A 77 -7.54 -13.46 -35.33
C SER A 77 -8.32 -14.74 -35.02
N GLY A 78 -9.65 -14.69 -35.17
CA GLY A 78 -10.49 -15.89 -35.21
C GLY A 78 -10.73 -16.34 -36.64
N LYS A 79 -10.04 -17.40 -37.12
CA LYS A 79 -10.35 -18.04 -38.40
C LYS A 79 -10.54 -19.56 -38.26
N LYS A 80 -11.82 -19.93 -38.36
CA LYS A 80 -12.44 -21.14 -38.94
C LYS A 80 -12.07 -22.54 -38.42
N ALA A 81 -13.16 -23.24 -38.06
CA ALA A 81 -13.30 -24.66 -37.74
C ALA A 81 -12.65 -25.64 -38.74
N GLY A 82 -12.10 -26.74 -38.19
CA GLY A 82 -11.70 -27.93 -38.92
C GLY A 82 -11.02 -28.99 -38.05
N GLU A 83 -11.81 -30.00 -37.65
CA GLU A 83 -11.44 -31.42 -37.39
C GLU A 83 -10.33 -31.78 -36.38
N GLY A 84 -10.79 -32.19 -35.20
CA GLY A 84 -10.31 -33.27 -34.31
C GLY A 84 -8.84 -33.70 -34.31
N LYS A 85 -8.15 -33.41 -33.21
CA LYS A 85 -7.25 -34.34 -32.50
C LYS A 85 -6.91 -33.81 -31.10
N GLU A 86 -6.74 -34.76 -30.18
CA GLU A 86 -6.45 -34.62 -28.74
C GLU A 86 -5.56 -33.43 -28.38
N ALA A 87 -6.11 -32.46 -27.64
CA ALA A 87 -5.40 -31.43 -26.90
C ALA A 87 -6.06 -31.33 -25.52
N LEU A 88 -5.57 -32.11 -24.57
CA LEU A 88 -6.00 -32.06 -23.15
C LEU A 88 -4.88 -31.47 -22.26
N GLY A 89 -3.78 -31.01 -22.85
CA GLY A 89 -2.67 -30.37 -22.13
C GLY A 89 -2.34 -28.95 -22.57
N ASP A 90 -2.90 -28.48 -23.70
CA ASP A 90 -2.67 -27.11 -24.22
C ASP A 90 -3.60 -26.10 -23.52
N ASP A 91 -4.87 -26.48 -23.29
CA ASP A 91 -5.86 -25.63 -22.63
C ASP A 91 -5.54 -25.36 -21.14
N GLU A 92 -4.95 -26.32 -20.41
CA GLU A 92 -4.60 -26.15 -18.99
C GLU A 92 -3.38 -25.23 -18.81
N GLU A 93 -2.35 -25.36 -19.65
CA GLU A 93 -1.17 -24.48 -19.62
C GLU A 93 -1.53 -23.03 -20.01
N GLU A 94 -2.41 -22.85 -21.00
CA GLU A 94 -2.90 -21.52 -21.39
C GLU A 94 -3.76 -20.85 -20.29
N GLU A 95 -4.55 -21.63 -19.55
CA GLU A 95 -5.38 -21.11 -18.45
C GLU A 95 -4.53 -20.68 -17.24
N ASP A 96 -3.48 -21.44 -16.91
CA ASP A 96 -2.52 -21.09 -15.85
C ASP A 96 -1.71 -19.82 -16.18
N ASP A 97 -1.28 -19.66 -17.44
CA ASP A 97 -0.56 -18.47 -17.89
C ASP A 97 -1.46 -17.22 -17.87
N LEU A 98 -2.74 -17.37 -18.21
CA LEU A 98 -3.73 -16.29 -18.09
C LEU A 98 -3.95 -15.90 -16.62
N PHE A 99 -4.12 -16.87 -15.73
CA PHE A 99 -4.30 -16.62 -14.30
C PHE A 99 -3.13 -15.85 -13.70
N GLU A 100 -1.89 -16.26 -14.00
CA GLU A 100 -0.70 -15.59 -13.48
C GLU A 100 -0.56 -14.15 -14.04
N THR A 101 -0.97 -13.92 -15.29
CA THR A 101 -1.01 -12.58 -15.88
C THR A 101 -2.02 -11.67 -15.18
N GLU A 102 -3.24 -12.17 -14.96
CA GLU A 102 -4.30 -11.43 -14.26
C GLU A 102 -3.94 -11.18 -12.80
N PHE A 103 -3.34 -12.16 -12.11
CA PHE A 103 -2.88 -11.99 -10.73
C PHE A 103 -1.81 -10.91 -10.61
N ARG A 104 -0.84 -10.88 -11.54
CA ARG A 104 0.16 -9.81 -11.60
C ARG A 104 -0.47 -8.44 -11.84
N GLN A 105 -1.45 -8.36 -12.73
CA GLN A 105 -2.16 -7.12 -13.01
C GLN A 105 -2.98 -6.65 -11.80
N TYR A 106 -3.66 -7.56 -11.10
CA TYR A 106 -4.40 -7.29 -9.87
C TYR A 106 -3.49 -6.69 -8.78
N LYS A 107 -2.35 -7.32 -8.52
CA LYS A 107 -1.36 -6.80 -7.57
C LYS A 107 -0.81 -5.44 -7.99
N ARG A 108 -0.53 -5.25 -9.28
CA ARG A 108 -0.07 -3.97 -9.81
C ARG A 108 -1.09 -2.86 -9.56
N THR A 109 -2.36 -3.11 -9.88
CA THR A 109 -3.46 -2.18 -9.61
C THR A 109 -3.57 -1.86 -8.13
N TYR A 110 -3.43 -2.86 -7.25
CA TYR A 110 -3.41 -2.65 -5.80
C TYR A 110 -2.29 -1.68 -5.39
N TYR A 111 -1.04 -1.91 -5.79
CA TYR A 111 0.07 -1.02 -5.42
C TYR A 111 -0.09 0.40 -5.99
N MET A 112 -0.57 0.52 -7.22
CA MET A 112 -0.81 1.82 -7.85
C MET A 112 -1.91 2.62 -7.14
N THR A 113 -3.03 1.96 -6.84
CA THR A 113 -4.22 2.61 -6.26
C THR A 113 -4.11 2.83 -4.75
N LYS A 114 -3.69 1.81 -4.00
CA LYS A 114 -3.63 1.87 -2.53
C LYS A 114 -2.36 2.54 -2.03
N MET A 115 -1.21 2.25 -2.64
CA MET A 115 0.07 2.82 -2.21
C MET A 115 0.47 4.08 -3.00
N GLY A 116 -0.32 4.48 -4.02
CA GLY A 116 -0.09 5.72 -4.77
C GLY A 116 1.19 5.73 -5.59
N VAL A 117 1.64 4.57 -6.08
CA VAL A 117 2.91 4.41 -6.78
C VAL A 117 2.69 4.39 -8.29
N ASP A 118 3.39 5.24 -9.04
CA ASP A 118 3.25 5.31 -10.50
C ASP A 118 3.80 4.09 -11.24
N VAL A 119 4.88 3.49 -10.72
CA VAL A 119 5.55 2.34 -11.33
C VAL A 119 5.89 1.29 -10.27
N VAL A 120 5.30 0.11 -10.39
CA VAL A 120 5.62 -1.05 -9.56
C VAL A 120 6.87 -1.72 -10.11
N SER A 121 8.04 -1.37 -9.57
CA SER A 121 9.33 -1.96 -9.92
C SER A 121 9.76 -3.03 -8.92
N ASP A 122 10.67 -3.91 -9.34
CA ASP A 122 11.26 -4.91 -8.43
C ASP A 122 11.99 -4.25 -7.24
N GLU A 123 12.58 -3.08 -7.45
CA GLU A 123 13.20 -2.28 -6.39
C GLU A 123 12.16 -1.81 -5.37
N PHE A 124 11.02 -1.30 -5.83
CA PHE A 124 9.92 -0.89 -4.96
C PHE A 124 9.42 -2.08 -4.13
N LEU A 125 9.18 -3.24 -4.77
CA LEU A 125 8.73 -4.45 -4.07
C LEU A 125 9.77 -4.95 -3.05
N ALA A 126 11.07 -4.87 -3.38
CA ALA A 126 12.14 -5.21 -2.44
C ALA A 126 12.16 -4.27 -1.22
N VAL A 127 11.87 -2.97 -1.41
CA VAL A 127 11.72 -2.02 -0.30
C VAL A 127 10.50 -2.36 0.57
N GLN A 128 9.35 -2.68 -0.05
CA GLN A 128 8.16 -3.11 0.69
C GLN A 128 8.43 -4.36 1.54
N ALA A 129 9.03 -5.38 0.92
CA ALA A 129 9.42 -6.61 1.59
C ALA A 129 10.37 -6.34 2.76
N ARG A 130 11.39 -5.50 2.54
CA ARG A 130 12.34 -5.09 3.59
C ARG A 130 11.64 -4.40 4.75
N CYS A 131 10.87 -3.35 4.50
CA CYS A 131 10.20 -2.57 5.55
C CYS A 131 9.23 -3.43 6.37
N TYR A 132 8.50 -4.33 5.70
CA TYR A 132 7.57 -5.24 6.37
C TYR A 132 8.30 -6.22 7.30
N VAL A 133 9.38 -6.86 6.81
CA VAL A 133 10.20 -7.79 7.60
C VAL A 133 10.93 -7.08 8.75
N GLU A 134 11.45 -5.87 8.50
CA GLU A 134 12.01 -5.01 9.55
C GLU A 134 10.98 -4.74 10.65
N GLY A 135 9.72 -4.50 10.31
CA GLY A 135 8.67 -4.29 11.29
C GLY A 135 8.36 -5.51 12.15
N ILE A 136 8.28 -6.69 11.54
CA ILE A 136 8.10 -7.94 12.30
C ILE A 136 9.27 -8.15 13.27
N GLN A 137 10.50 -7.92 12.81
CA GLN A 137 11.68 -8.01 13.66
C GLN A 137 11.67 -6.96 14.79
N TRP A 138 11.24 -5.74 14.50
CA TRP A 138 11.12 -4.67 15.49
C TRP A 138 10.11 -5.05 16.57
N ILE A 139 8.95 -5.60 16.19
CA ILE A 139 7.93 -6.09 17.14
C ILE A 139 8.50 -7.22 18.01
N LEU A 140 9.18 -8.21 17.41
CA LEU A 140 9.82 -9.29 18.17
C LEU A 140 10.82 -8.73 19.19
N HIS A 141 11.63 -7.77 18.78
CA HIS A 141 12.56 -7.09 19.68
C HIS A 141 11.85 -6.34 20.80
N TYR A 142 10.76 -5.63 20.51
CA TYR A 142 9.98 -4.92 21.51
C TYR A 142 9.57 -5.82 22.68
N TYR A 143 9.11 -7.04 22.39
CA TYR A 143 8.68 -8.00 23.43
C TYR A 143 9.82 -8.73 24.12
N TYR A 144 10.89 -9.10 23.41
CA TYR A 144 11.97 -9.93 23.97
C TYR A 144 13.14 -9.12 24.56
N HIS A 145 13.43 -7.94 23.99
CA HIS A 145 14.62 -7.14 24.29
C HIS A 145 14.28 -5.68 24.66
N GLY A 146 13.00 -5.31 24.67
CA GLY A 146 12.56 -3.92 24.79
C GLY A 146 12.74 -3.13 23.51
N VAL A 147 12.50 -1.81 23.57
CA VAL A 147 12.56 -0.92 22.41
C VAL A 147 13.96 -0.89 21.81
N GLN A 148 14.10 -1.25 20.53
CA GLN A 148 15.36 -1.20 19.80
C GLN A 148 15.47 -0.02 18.83
N SER A 149 14.36 0.67 18.56
CA SER A 149 14.34 1.96 17.87
C SER A 149 13.09 2.73 18.26
N TRP A 150 13.26 3.95 18.76
CA TRP A 150 12.16 4.87 19.07
C TRP A 150 11.61 5.58 17.84
N SER A 151 12.42 5.74 16.79
CA SER A 151 12.08 6.46 15.56
C SER A 151 11.65 5.55 14.41
N TRP A 152 11.90 4.23 14.50
CA TRP A 152 11.44 3.30 13.47
C TRP A 152 9.91 3.25 13.42
N TYR A 153 9.37 3.33 12.21
CA TYR A 153 7.96 3.14 11.92
C TYR A 153 7.81 2.47 10.55
N TYR A 154 6.66 1.87 10.29
CA TYR A 154 6.32 1.32 8.98
C TYR A 154 5.76 2.45 8.09
N PRO A 155 6.45 2.84 6.99
CA PRO A 155 6.15 4.08 6.27
C PRO A 155 5.10 3.92 5.15
N TYR A 156 4.18 2.97 5.31
CA TYR A 156 3.10 2.72 4.36
C TYR A 156 1.79 2.47 5.12
N HIS A 157 0.66 2.90 4.57
CA HIS A 157 -0.64 2.64 5.18
C HIS A 157 -1.13 1.20 4.96
N TYR A 158 -0.54 0.50 4.00
CA TYR A 158 -0.96 -0.83 3.56
C TYR A 158 0.21 -1.82 3.60
N ALA A 159 -0.10 -3.10 3.76
CA ALA A 159 0.86 -4.19 3.71
C ALA A 159 1.09 -4.67 2.27
N PRO A 160 2.29 -5.16 1.91
CA PRO A 160 2.49 -5.81 0.62
C PRO A 160 1.80 -7.19 0.58
N PHE A 161 1.64 -7.72 -0.63
CA PHE A 161 1.25 -9.12 -0.82
C PHE A 161 2.37 -10.05 -0.34
N LEU A 162 1.98 -11.18 0.27
CA LEU A 162 2.93 -12.20 0.74
C LEU A 162 3.76 -12.75 -0.43
N SER A 163 3.13 -12.92 -1.59
CA SER A 163 3.76 -13.34 -2.84
C SER A 163 4.82 -12.38 -3.39
N ASP A 164 4.92 -11.16 -2.86
CA ASP A 164 5.94 -10.18 -3.21
C ASP A 164 7.03 -10.02 -2.13
N ILE A 165 6.87 -10.63 -0.95
CA ILE A 165 7.90 -10.65 0.09
C ILE A 165 8.91 -11.77 -0.20
N LYS A 166 9.85 -11.48 -1.11
CA LYS A 166 10.87 -12.41 -1.60
C LYS A 166 12.29 -11.90 -1.35
N ASN A 167 13.27 -12.80 -1.43
CA ASN A 167 14.70 -12.49 -1.28
C ASN A 167 15.05 -11.82 0.06
N ILE A 168 14.36 -12.22 1.13
CA ILE A 168 14.52 -11.65 2.47
C ILE A 168 15.58 -12.38 3.29
N SER A 169 15.98 -13.60 2.90
CA SER A 169 16.95 -14.41 3.65
C SER A 169 18.33 -13.76 3.81
N GLY A 170 18.70 -12.87 2.90
CA GLY A 170 19.96 -12.12 2.91
C GLY A 170 19.87 -10.73 3.57
N LEU A 171 18.70 -10.31 4.05
CA LEU A 171 18.54 -8.98 4.62
C LEU A 171 19.32 -8.82 5.91
N LYS A 172 19.98 -7.67 6.06
CA LYS A 172 20.58 -7.23 7.32
C LYS A 172 19.66 -6.19 7.95
N LEU A 173 19.00 -6.61 9.04
CA LEU A 173 18.09 -5.77 9.81
C LEU A 173 18.90 -5.08 10.91
N THR A 174 18.91 -3.76 10.91
CA THR A 174 19.62 -2.93 11.88
C THR A 174 18.70 -1.83 12.37
N PHE A 175 18.73 -1.56 13.67
CA PHE A 175 17.90 -0.57 14.31
C PHE A 175 18.79 0.44 15.03
N ASP A 176 18.55 1.71 14.76
CA ASP A 176 19.14 2.79 15.54
C ASP A 176 18.21 3.11 16.70
N LEU A 177 18.70 2.98 17.93
CA LEU A 177 17.88 3.16 19.13
C LEU A 177 17.19 4.53 19.14
N GLY A 178 17.89 5.58 18.71
CA GLY A 178 17.36 6.94 18.73
C GLY A 178 17.04 7.40 20.16
N LYS A 179 16.13 8.36 20.28
CA LYS A 179 15.63 8.86 21.56
C LYS A 179 14.11 8.98 21.49
N PRO A 180 13.40 8.77 22.61
CA PRO A 180 11.97 9.05 22.65
C PRO A 180 11.73 10.56 22.45
N PHE A 181 10.60 10.89 21.84
CA PHE A 181 10.14 12.27 21.81
C PHE A 181 9.91 12.81 23.23
N MET A 182 10.20 14.10 23.40
CA MET A 182 9.76 14.85 24.57
C MET A 182 8.22 14.96 24.56
N PRO A 183 7.57 15.13 25.72
CA PRO A 183 6.11 15.12 25.81
C PRO A 183 5.41 16.06 24.82
N PHE A 184 5.89 17.30 24.65
CA PHE A 184 5.28 18.24 23.70
C PHE A 184 5.58 17.94 22.24
N GLN A 185 6.74 17.33 21.93
CA GLN A 185 7.05 16.86 20.58
C GLN A 185 6.08 15.73 20.19
N GLN A 186 5.87 14.77 21.10
CA GLN A 186 4.91 13.70 20.89
C GLN A 186 3.47 14.22 20.78
N LEU A 187 3.05 15.17 21.64
CA LEU A 187 1.70 15.74 21.53
C LEU A 187 1.49 16.43 20.19
N LEU A 188 2.49 17.16 19.68
CA LEU A 188 2.42 17.78 18.36
C LEU A 188 2.37 16.74 17.24
N ALA A 189 3.07 15.60 17.40
CA ALA A 189 3.06 14.51 16.44
C ALA A 189 1.77 13.66 16.42
N VAL A 190 0.98 13.67 17.49
CA VAL A 190 -0.19 12.77 17.66
C VAL A 190 -1.52 13.51 17.62
N LEU A 191 -1.59 14.72 18.14
CA LEU A 191 -2.86 15.42 18.27
C LEU A 191 -3.32 16.01 16.94
N PRO A 192 -4.64 15.99 16.66
CA PRO A 192 -5.22 16.80 15.59
C PRO A 192 -5.30 18.27 16.02
N ALA A 193 -5.39 19.19 15.05
CA ALA A 193 -5.48 20.64 15.29
C ALA A 193 -6.67 21.03 16.20
N ALA A 194 -7.76 20.25 16.18
CA ALA A 194 -8.92 20.42 17.05
C ALA A 194 -8.57 20.37 18.55
N SER A 195 -7.51 19.65 18.92
CA SER A 195 -7.06 19.46 20.30
C SER A 195 -5.89 20.37 20.69
N LYS A 196 -5.59 21.42 19.92
CA LYS A 196 -4.47 22.35 20.17
C LYS A 196 -4.47 22.99 21.57
N ALA A 197 -5.62 23.07 22.23
CA ALA A 197 -5.72 23.57 23.61
C ALA A 197 -4.86 22.77 24.61
N LEU A 198 -4.55 21.50 24.32
CA LEU A 198 -3.71 20.64 25.14
C LEU A 198 -2.20 20.95 25.02
N LEU A 199 -1.82 21.75 24.02
CA LEU A 199 -0.44 22.23 23.86
C LEU A 199 -0.26 23.62 24.48
N PRO A 200 0.98 23.95 24.90
CA PRO A 200 1.37 25.33 25.22
C PRO A 200 1.01 26.31 24.09
N GLU A 201 0.60 27.52 24.46
CA GLU A 201 0.10 28.53 23.51
C GLU A 201 1.07 28.82 22.36
N CYS A 202 2.38 28.81 22.64
CA CYS A 202 3.43 29.06 21.66
C CYS A 202 3.47 28.04 20.51
N TYR A 203 3.00 26.80 20.70
CA TYR A 203 2.99 25.77 19.66
C TYR A 203 1.64 25.66 18.91
N ARG A 204 0.56 26.28 19.42
CA ARG A 204 -0.79 26.09 18.86
C ARG A 204 -0.89 26.56 17.40
N ASP A 205 -0.15 27.61 17.06
CA ASP A 205 -0.14 28.16 15.71
C ASP A 205 0.56 27.24 14.70
N LEU A 206 1.43 26.32 15.15
CA LEU A 206 2.05 25.33 14.27
C LEU A 206 1.02 24.37 13.65
N MET A 207 -0.11 24.14 14.33
CA MET A 207 -1.17 23.24 13.86
C MET A 207 -2.26 23.95 13.03
N THR A 208 -2.36 25.28 13.10
CA THR A 208 -3.49 26.02 12.48
C THR A 208 -3.10 27.13 11.52
N SER A 209 -1.88 27.65 11.61
CA SER A 209 -1.41 28.71 10.72
C SER A 209 -1.09 28.13 9.35
N THR A 210 -1.62 28.75 8.29
CA THR A 210 -1.27 28.39 6.90
C THR A 210 0.20 28.65 6.56
N ASN A 211 0.89 29.48 7.36
CA ASN A 211 2.32 29.76 7.24
C ASN A 211 3.18 28.78 8.05
N SER A 212 2.57 27.82 8.76
CA SER A 212 3.32 26.83 9.52
C SER A 212 4.09 25.91 8.57
N PRO A 213 5.37 25.62 8.82
CA PRO A 213 6.17 24.73 7.98
C PRO A 213 5.69 23.27 8.02
N ILE A 214 4.81 22.93 8.96
CA ILE A 214 4.27 21.58 9.18
C ILE A 214 2.75 21.51 9.03
N ILE A 215 2.12 22.54 8.42
CA ILE A 215 0.67 22.61 8.27
C ILE A 215 0.09 21.43 7.46
N GLU A 216 0.88 20.86 6.55
CA GLU A 216 0.48 19.71 5.72
C GLU A 216 0.14 18.47 6.56
N TYR A 217 0.71 18.34 7.76
CA TYR A 217 0.43 17.22 8.67
C TYR A 217 -0.89 17.37 9.44
N TYR A 218 -1.58 18.51 9.33
CA TYR A 218 -2.84 18.79 10.02
C TYR A 218 -3.97 19.09 9.03
N PRO A 219 -4.34 18.13 8.15
CA PRO A 219 -5.45 18.33 7.25
C PRO A 219 -6.76 18.50 8.03
N LEU A 220 -7.62 19.42 7.57
CA LEU A 220 -8.97 19.59 8.12
C LEU A 220 -9.86 18.39 7.78
N ASP A 221 -9.73 17.90 6.55
CA ASP A 221 -10.42 16.73 6.03
C ASP A 221 -9.39 15.73 5.51
N PHE A 222 -9.56 14.45 5.85
CA PHE A 222 -8.71 13.36 5.38
C PHE A 222 -9.56 12.21 4.83
N LYS A 223 -8.96 11.41 3.94
CA LYS A 223 -9.64 10.26 3.35
C LYS A 223 -9.53 9.05 4.28
N THR A 224 -10.57 8.23 4.27
CA THR A 224 -10.60 6.93 4.94
C THR A 224 -10.92 5.84 3.94
N ASP A 225 -10.24 4.70 4.06
CA ASP A 225 -10.46 3.54 3.20
C ASP A 225 -10.87 2.33 4.04
N LEU A 226 -12.11 1.86 3.85
CA LEU A 226 -12.62 0.68 4.55
C LEU A 226 -11.83 -0.59 4.19
N ASN A 227 -11.19 -0.65 3.01
CA ASN A 227 -10.34 -1.77 2.59
C ASN A 227 -10.97 -3.17 2.86
N GLY A 228 -12.23 -3.33 2.47
CA GLY A 228 -12.99 -4.58 2.66
C GLY A 228 -13.55 -4.80 4.07
N LYS A 229 -13.40 -3.83 4.99
CA LYS A 229 -13.99 -3.85 6.33
C LYS A 229 -15.39 -3.26 6.34
N GLN A 230 -16.17 -3.64 7.35
CA GLN A 230 -17.55 -3.19 7.49
C GLN A 230 -17.68 -1.96 8.40
N GLN A 231 -16.77 -1.81 9.36
CA GLN A 231 -16.87 -0.78 10.38
C GLN A 231 -15.90 0.36 10.11
N GLU A 232 -16.37 1.60 10.24
CA GLU A 232 -15.56 2.81 9.97
C GLU A 232 -14.32 2.91 10.87
N TRP A 233 -14.37 2.39 12.10
CA TRP A 233 -13.22 2.37 13.02
C TRP A 233 -12.12 1.37 12.61
N GLU A 234 -12.41 0.46 11.68
CA GLU A 234 -11.43 -0.43 11.05
C GLU A 234 -10.82 0.20 9.78
N ALA A 235 -11.33 1.35 9.33
CA ALA A 235 -10.87 2.00 8.12
C ALA A 235 -9.43 2.50 8.28
N VAL A 236 -8.68 2.40 7.18
CA VAL A 236 -7.35 2.99 7.07
C VAL A 236 -7.51 4.51 6.97
N VAL A 237 -6.90 5.23 7.90
CA VAL A 237 -6.89 6.70 7.93
C VAL A 237 -5.71 7.22 7.10
N LEU A 238 -6.00 7.87 5.97
CA LEU A 238 -4.99 8.34 5.03
C LEU A 238 -4.55 9.76 5.38
N ILE A 239 -3.66 9.84 6.36
CA ILE A 239 -2.96 11.07 6.75
C ILE A 239 -1.47 10.98 6.39
N PRO A 240 -0.81 12.10 6.08
CA PRO A 240 0.62 12.11 5.81
C PRO A 240 1.42 11.73 7.07
N PHE A 241 2.52 11.00 6.87
CA PHE A 241 3.47 10.71 7.93
C PHE A 241 4.31 11.95 8.23
N ILE A 242 4.52 12.24 9.52
CA ILE A 242 5.29 13.40 9.98
C ILE A 242 6.79 13.13 9.80
N ASP A 243 7.52 14.02 9.14
CA ASP A 243 8.99 14.01 9.17
C ASP A 243 9.45 14.58 10.52
N GLU A 244 10.13 13.74 11.30
CA GLU A 244 10.69 14.07 12.62
C GLU A 244 11.55 15.36 12.57
N ARG A 245 12.40 15.51 11.55
CA ARG A 245 13.32 16.65 11.45
C ARG A 245 12.56 17.94 11.17
N CYS A 246 11.54 17.88 10.31
CA CYS A 246 10.67 19.02 10.03
C CYS A 246 9.90 19.45 11.29
N LEU A 247 9.35 18.49 12.04
CA LEU A 247 8.64 18.74 13.29
C LEU A 247 9.54 19.43 14.33
N LEU A 248 10.73 18.87 14.57
CA LEU A 248 11.66 19.40 15.57
C LEU A 248 12.20 20.79 15.20
N SER A 249 12.51 21.00 13.91
CA SER A 249 12.94 22.29 13.38
C SER A 249 11.84 23.37 13.52
N ALA A 250 10.58 22.99 13.29
CA ALA A 250 9.44 23.90 13.46
C ALA A 250 9.22 24.32 14.93
N MET A 251 9.55 23.44 15.88
CA MET A 251 9.40 23.71 17.31
C MET A 251 10.54 24.56 17.90
N GLU A 252 11.76 24.46 17.36
CA GLU A 252 12.96 25.11 17.90
C GLU A 252 12.80 26.61 18.22
N PRO A 253 12.19 27.45 17.37
CA PRO A 253 12.01 28.89 17.65
C PRO A 253 11.10 29.21 18.85
N PHE A 254 10.30 28.24 19.30
CA PHE A 254 9.30 28.40 20.35
C PHE A 254 9.72 27.77 21.68
N ASN A 255 10.78 26.95 21.71
CA ASN A 255 11.25 26.24 22.91
C ASN A 255 11.66 27.17 24.08
N HIS A 256 11.95 28.44 23.79
CA HIS A 256 12.35 29.45 24.79
C HIS A 256 11.21 30.38 25.23
N LYS A 257 10.02 30.23 24.67
CA LYS A 257 8.82 31.03 24.97
C LYS A 257 7.89 30.30 25.92
#